data_AF-K1SXL0-F1
#
_entry.id   AF-K1SXL0-F1
#
_cell.length_a   1.000
_cell.length_b   1.000
_cell.length_c   1.000
_cell.angle_alpha   90.00
_cell.angle_beta   90.00
_cell.angle_gamma   90.00
#
_symmetry.space_group_name_H-M   'P 1'
#
loop_
_entity.id
_entity.type
_entity.pdbx_description
1 polymer ?
#
loop_
_entity_poly.entity_id
_entity_poly.type
_entity_poly.pdbx_seq_one_letter_code
_entity_poly.pdbx_strand_id
1 'polypeptide(L)'
;MTPGGVVEGCTLGIPGWVNIENAVAAVAALWCASERDGEPLDAERLREALASFEGVKRRFEFYVNTPRQVYMDDYAHHPRELAAAITSVKKMFPGRRLTALFQPHLYTRTRDFYREFAEALSHADRVVLLPIYPAREEPIPGVESEMIGRLLTVPWTICDRAELAEKVAAMD
;
A
#
# COMPACT_ATOMS: atom_id res chain seq x y z
N MET A 1 13.98 7.46 28.17
CA MET A 1 15.11 7.45 27.23
C MET A 1 14.57 7.85 25.87
N THR A 2 15.26 8.75 25.16
CA THR A 2 14.86 9.24 23.84
C THR A 2 16.10 9.20 22.96
N PRO A 3 16.07 8.57 21.77
CA PRO A 3 17.24 8.47 20.91
C PRO A 3 17.75 9.87 20.53
N GLY A 4 19.04 10.14 20.73
CA GLY A 4 19.65 11.45 20.47
C GLY A 4 20.71 11.47 19.37
N GLY A 5 21.03 10.32 18.78
CA GLY A 5 22.10 10.18 17.78
C GLY A 5 21.62 9.99 16.35
N VAL A 6 22.57 9.82 15.43
CA VAL A 6 22.34 9.58 14.00
C VAL A 6 23.04 8.29 13.59
N VAL A 7 22.35 7.43 12.84
CA VAL A 7 22.99 6.32 12.11
C VAL A 7 22.95 6.66 10.62
N GLU A 8 24.13 6.93 10.06
CA GLU A 8 24.29 7.25 8.64
C GLU A 8 24.47 5.99 7.80
N GLY A 9 24.27 6.12 6.48
CA GLY A 9 24.52 5.05 5.52
C GLY A 9 23.51 3.90 5.54
N CYS A 10 22.33 4.09 6.14
CA CYS A 10 21.26 3.09 6.13
C CYS A 10 20.65 2.96 4.73
N THR A 11 20.44 1.72 4.30
CA THR A 11 19.65 1.36 3.11
C THR A 11 18.55 0.43 3.57
N LEU A 12 17.32 0.64 3.10
CA LEU A 12 16.20 -0.24 3.40
C LEU A 12 16.03 -1.25 2.27
N GLY A 13 15.77 -2.52 2.61
CA GLY A 13 15.55 -3.58 1.62
C GLY A 13 14.27 -3.40 0.78
N ILE A 14 13.36 -2.53 1.22
CA ILE A 14 12.10 -2.23 0.54
C ILE A 14 11.92 -0.72 0.27
N PRO A 15 11.24 -0.33 -0.82
CA PRO A 15 11.01 1.07 -1.14
C PRO A 15 9.82 1.66 -0.36
N GLY A 16 9.69 2.99 -0.39
CA GLY A 16 8.48 3.72 0.05
C GLY A 16 8.65 4.50 1.35
N TRP A 17 8.07 5.70 1.40
CA TRP A 17 8.18 6.62 2.55
C TRP A 17 7.65 6.05 3.85
N VAL A 18 6.51 5.34 3.80
CA VAL A 18 5.93 4.68 4.98
C VAL A 18 6.89 3.64 5.55
N ASN A 19 7.65 2.93 4.72
CA ASN A 19 8.62 1.96 5.18
C ASN A 19 9.86 2.62 5.80
N ILE A 20 10.24 3.82 5.32
CA ILE A 20 11.26 4.65 5.98
C ILE A 20 10.79 5.08 7.37
N GLU A 21 9.56 5.57 7.50
CA GLU A 21 8.98 5.96 8.79
C GLU A 21 8.90 4.79 9.77
N ASN A 22 8.47 3.61 9.28
CA ASN A 22 8.43 2.38 10.07
C ASN A 22 9.83 1.94 10.51
N ALA A 23 10.83 2.05 9.63
CA ALA A 23 12.22 1.74 9.96
C ALA A 23 12.77 2.69 11.03
N VAL A 24 12.49 4.00 10.93
CA VAL A 24 12.87 4.99 11.95
C VAL A 24 12.25 4.63 13.30
N ALA A 25 10.96 4.27 13.33
CA ALA A 25 10.29 3.85 14.56
C ALA A 25 10.89 2.57 15.15
N ALA A 26 11.21 1.57 14.32
CA ALA A 26 11.84 0.33 14.76
C ALA A 26 13.25 0.56 15.32
N VAL A 27 14.06 1.38 14.64
CA VAL A 27 15.40 1.79 15.10
C VAL A 27 15.33 2.56 16.41
N ALA A 28 14.38 3.50 16.54
CA ALA A 28 14.17 4.25 17.78
C ALA A 28 13.79 3.34 18.95
N ALA A 29 12.93 2.34 18.72
CA ALA A 29 12.55 1.36 19.74
C ALA A 29 13.73 0.50 20.18
N LEU A 30 14.53 -0.01 19.21
CA LEU A 30 15.75 -0.76 19.49
C LEU A 30 16.74 0.08 20.31
N TRP A 31 16.95 1.33 19.93
CA TRP A 31 17.85 2.25 20.62
C TRP A 31 17.46 2.45 22.09
N CYS A 32 16.17 2.71 22.36
CA CYS A 32 15.66 2.85 23.72
C CYS A 32 15.89 1.58 24.57
N ALA A 33 15.78 0.40 23.97
CA ALA A 33 16.04 -0.87 24.64
C ALA A 33 17.54 -1.04 24.94
N SER A 34 18.41 -0.81 23.95
CA SER A 34 19.87 -0.84 24.10
C SER A 34 20.36 0.08 25.22
N GLU A 35 19.88 1.34 25.26
CA GLU A 35 20.23 2.28 26.33
C GLU A 35 19.75 1.83 27.71
N ARG A 36 18.54 1.27 27.81
CA ARG A 36 18.01 0.74 29.07
C ARG A 36 18.85 -0.41 29.61
N ASP A 37 19.29 -1.29 28.72
CA ASP A 37 20.04 -2.50 29.07
C ASP A 37 21.55 -2.22 29.20
N GLY A 38 21.99 -0.99 28.90
CA GLY A 38 23.39 -0.57 28.98
C GLY A 38 24.26 -1.12 27.85
N GLU A 39 23.65 -1.59 26.78
CA GLU A 39 24.33 -2.14 25.61
C GLU A 39 24.44 -1.07 24.51
N PRO A 40 25.63 -0.84 23.92
CA PRO A 40 25.76 0.10 22.82
C PRO A 40 25.09 -0.45 21.56
N LEU A 41 24.44 0.44 20.80
CA LEU A 41 23.85 0.11 19.51
C LEU A 41 24.95 -0.30 18.52
N ASP A 42 24.86 -1.50 17.95
CA ASP A 42 25.72 -1.93 16.86
C ASP A 42 25.21 -1.36 15.53
N ALA A 43 25.82 -0.28 15.08
CA ALA A 43 25.42 0.44 13.88
C ALA A 43 25.58 -0.40 12.60
N GLU A 44 26.58 -1.29 12.52
CA GLU A 44 26.75 -2.14 11.33
C GLU A 44 25.67 -3.20 11.26
N ARG A 45 25.41 -3.90 12.37
CA ARG A 45 24.31 -4.88 12.43
C ARG A 45 22.96 -4.24 12.14
N LEU A 46 22.74 -3.00 12.58
CA LEU A 46 21.53 -2.27 12.28
C LEU A 46 21.41 -1.97 10.78
N ARG A 47 22.49 -1.51 10.14
CA ARG A 47 22.52 -1.29 8.68
C ARG A 47 22.24 -2.57 7.91
N GLU A 48 22.87 -3.67 8.31
CA GLU A 48 22.66 -5.00 7.71
C GLU A 48 21.19 -5.44 7.86
N ALA A 49 20.62 -5.32 9.06
CA ALA A 49 19.24 -5.72 9.34
C ALA A 49 18.21 -4.91 8.54
N LEU A 50 18.41 -3.59 8.40
CA LEU A 50 17.57 -2.73 7.57
C LEU A 50 17.67 -3.11 6.09
N ALA A 51 18.89 -3.36 5.60
CA ALA A 51 19.12 -3.73 4.22
C ALA A 51 18.58 -5.13 3.88
N SER A 52 18.62 -6.06 4.83
CA SER A 52 18.12 -7.43 4.67
C SER A 52 16.61 -7.58 4.86
N PHE A 53 15.90 -6.52 5.24
CA PHE A 53 14.45 -6.61 5.45
C PHE A 53 13.73 -6.79 4.11
N GLU A 54 13.19 -7.99 3.89
CA GLU A 54 12.50 -8.38 2.65
C GLU A 54 11.05 -7.86 2.57
N GLY A 55 10.57 -7.17 3.61
CA GLY A 55 9.21 -6.68 3.71
C GLY A 55 8.25 -7.65 4.36
N VAL A 56 6.95 -7.33 4.23
CA VAL A 56 5.85 -8.13 4.76
C VAL A 56 4.94 -8.49 3.61
N LYS A 57 4.46 -9.74 3.60
CA LYS A 57 3.50 -10.19 2.58
C LYS A 57 2.33 -9.22 2.50
N ARG A 58 1.98 -8.84 1.27
CA ARG A 58 0.89 -7.93 0.94
C ARG A 58 1.03 -6.52 1.51
N ARG A 59 2.26 -6.05 1.73
CA ARG A 59 2.55 -4.65 2.09
C ARG A 59 3.64 -4.14 1.15
N PHE A 60 3.25 -3.35 0.15
CA PHE A 60 4.14 -2.92 -0.94
C PHE A 60 4.93 -4.08 -1.55
N GLU A 61 4.28 -5.23 -1.75
CA GLU A 61 4.94 -6.44 -2.24
C GLU A 61 5.00 -6.42 -3.77
N PHE A 62 6.21 -6.45 -4.34
CA PHE A 62 6.42 -6.44 -5.78
C PHE A 62 6.55 -7.87 -6.32
N TYR A 63 5.61 -8.30 -7.15
CA TYR A 63 5.67 -9.59 -7.85
C TYR A 63 6.37 -9.48 -9.21
N VAL A 64 6.21 -8.34 -9.87
CA VAL A 64 6.89 -8.01 -11.14
C VAL A 64 7.49 -6.62 -10.98
N ASN A 65 8.78 -6.48 -11.25
CA ASN A 65 9.46 -5.19 -11.25
C ASN A 65 10.49 -5.16 -12.38
N THR A 66 10.02 -4.80 -13.57
CA THR A 66 10.85 -4.68 -14.77
C THR A 66 10.78 -3.24 -15.29
N PRO A 67 11.73 -2.81 -16.14
CA PRO A 67 11.66 -1.52 -16.81
C PRO A 67 10.34 -1.29 -17.56
N ARG A 68 9.73 -2.37 -18.06
CA ARG A 68 8.46 -2.32 -18.82
C ARG A 68 7.24 -2.26 -17.91
N GLN A 69 7.16 -3.14 -16.91
CA GLN A 69 5.94 -3.33 -16.10
C GLN A 69 6.28 -3.56 -14.63
N VAL A 70 5.40 -3.04 -13.76
CA VAL A 70 5.40 -3.29 -12.32
C VAL A 70 4.05 -3.86 -11.92
N TYR A 71 4.06 -4.93 -11.13
CA TYR A 71 2.89 -5.48 -10.46
C TYR A 71 3.18 -5.57 -8.97
N MET A 72 2.37 -4.87 -8.18
CA MET A 72 2.50 -4.69 -6.75
C MET A 72 1.17 -5.02 -6.06
N ASP A 73 1.21 -5.76 -4.96
CA ASP A 73 0.07 -5.99 -4.06
C ASP A 73 0.21 -5.21 -2.76
N ASP A 74 -0.91 -4.71 -2.25
CA ASP A 74 -1.01 -4.06 -0.94
C ASP A 74 -2.35 -4.36 -0.25
N TYR A 75 -2.29 -4.56 1.06
CA TYR A 75 -3.44 -4.86 1.92
C TYR A 75 -4.18 -3.61 2.45
N ALA A 76 -3.82 -2.41 1.99
CA ALA A 76 -4.50 -1.17 2.35
C ALA A 76 -6.01 -1.28 2.09
N HIS A 77 -6.78 -1.21 3.16
CA HIS A 77 -8.24 -1.32 3.12
C HIS A 77 -8.93 -0.14 3.81
N HIS A 78 -8.15 0.82 4.33
CA HIS A 78 -8.65 2.10 4.81
C HIS A 78 -8.31 3.20 3.80
N PRO A 79 -9.20 4.18 3.52
CA PRO A 79 -8.97 5.21 2.50
C PRO A 79 -7.64 5.96 2.62
N ARG A 80 -7.23 6.31 3.85
CA ARG A 80 -5.95 7.00 4.10
C ARG A 80 -4.73 6.14 3.71
N GLU A 81 -4.75 4.86 4.04
CA GLU A 81 -3.67 3.93 3.68
C GLU A 81 -3.59 3.78 2.16
N LEU A 82 -4.75 3.69 1.49
CA LEU A 82 -4.85 3.59 0.05
C LEU A 82 -4.30 4.84 -0.66
N ALA A 83 -4.66 6.03 -0.20
CA ALA A 83 -4.13 7.29 -0.74
C ALA A 83 -2.61 7.38 -0.54
N ALA A 84 -2.09 7.02 0.64
CA ALA A 84 -0.66 7.00 0.92
C ALA A 84 0.09 5.99 0.01
N ALA A 85 -0.50 4.82 -0.22
CA ALA A 85 0.05 3.80 -1.11
C ALA A 85 0.13 4.30 -2.56
N ILE A 86 -1.00 4.75 -3.14
CA ILE A 86 -1.11 5.22 -4.52
C ILE A 86 -0.16 6.39 -4.79
N THR A 87 -0.15 7.39 -3.90
CA THR A 87 0.72 8.57 -4.07
C THR A 87 2.20 8.23 -3.95
N SER A 88 2.57 7.27 -3.08
CA SER A 88 3.94 6.78 -2.99
C SER A 88 4.39 6.07 -4.26
N VAL A 89 3.54 5.18 -4.80
CA VAL A 89 3.83 4.48 -6.08
C VAL A 89 4.00 5.47 -7.23
N LYS A 90 3.16 6.51 -7.32
CA LYS A 90 3.31 7.56 -8.36
C LYS A 90 4.63 8.33 -8.24
N LYS A 91 5.09 8.62 -7.01
CA LYS A 91 6.39 9.27 -6.77
C LYS A 91 7.57 8.36 -7.12
N MET A 92 7.45 7.07 -6.84
CA MET A 92 8.50 6.07 -7.16
C MET A 92 8.65 5.85 -8.66
N PHE A 93 7.55 5.97 -9.42
CA PHE A 93 7.51 5.69 -10.85
C PHE A 93 7.01 6.89 -11.66
N PRO A 94 7.74 8.02 -11.66
CA PRO A 94 7.30 9.23 -12.33
C PRO A 94 7.12 9.01 -13.84
N GLY A 95 6.04 9.55 -14.40
CA GLY A 95 5.73 9.45 -15.83
C GLY A 95 5.14 8.10 -16.28
N ARG A 96 5.00 7.12 -15.38
CA ARG A 96 4.32 5.85 -15.68
C ARG A 96 2.84 5.93 -15.30
N ARG A 97 1.99 5.26 -16.09
CA ARG A 97 0.57 5.12 -15.79
C ARG A 97 0.36 4.14 -14.64
N LEU A 98 -0.44 4.53 -13.65
CA LEU A 98 -0.85 3.70 -12.53
C LEU A 98 -2.31 3.28 -12.67
N THR A 99 -2.54 1.98 -12.83
CA THR A 99 -3.88 1.37 -12.75
C THR A 99 -4.06 0.75 -11.37
N ALA A 100 -5.03 1.22 -10.60
CA ALA A 100 -5.39 0.65 -9.31
C ALA A 100 -6.45 -0.45 -9.49
N LEU A 101 -6.13 -1.68 -9.09
CA LEU A 101 -7.09 -2.80 -9.02
C LEU A 101 -7.59 -2.90 -7.58
N PHE A 102 -8.85 -2.51 -7.34
CA PHE A 102 -9.38 -2.39 -5.98
C PHE A 102 -10.60 -3.27 -5.76
N GLN A 103 -10.48 -4.17 -4.78
CA GLN A 103 -11.60 -4.95 -4.25
C GLN A 103 -12.01 -4.39 -2.89
N PRO A 104 -13.17 -3.74 -2.75
CA PRO A 104 -13.66 -3.31 -1.45
C PRO A 104 -13.89 -4.51 -0.53
N HIS A 105 -13.58 -4.37 0.75
CA HIS A 105 -13.70 -5.42 1.75
C HIS A 105 -14.72 -5.02 2.83
N LEU A 106 -15.74 -5.86 3.04
CA LEU A 106 -16.97 -5.61 3.83
C LEU A 106 -17.95 -4.62 3.18
N TYR A 107 -19.24 -4.92 3.30
CA TYR A 107 -20.32 -4.02 2.91
C TYR A 107 -20.41 -2.82 3.87
N THR A 108 -20.32 -3.05 5.18
CA THR A 108 -20.39 -1.98 6.18
C THR A 108 -19.31 -0.91 5.95
N ARG A 109 -18.07 -1.34 5.74
CA ARG A 109 -16.96 -0.44 5.44
C ARG A 109 -17.17 0.32 4.12
N THR A 110 -17.69 -0.35 3.09
CA THR A 110 -17.97 0.31 1.81
C THR A 110 -19.06 1.37 1.97
N ARG A 111 -20.17 1.04 2.65
CA ARG A 111 -21.24 1.99 2.98
C ARG A 111 -20.70 3.22 3.71
N ASP A 112 -19.82 3.00 4.69
CA ASP A 112 -19.33 4.06 5.57
C ASP A 112 -18.28 4.97 4.91
N PHE A 113 -17.48 4.43 3.98
CA PHE A 113 -16.30 5.13 3.43
C PHE A 113 -16.25 5.25 1.90
N TYR A 114 -17.33 4.96 1.15
CA TYR A 114 -17.27 4.95 -0.32
C TYR A 114 -16.79 6.27 -0.94
N ARG A 115 -17.10 7.42 -0.31
CA ARG A 115 -16.69 8.74 -0.80
C ARG A 115 -15.19 8.92 -0.66
N GLU A 116 -14.65 8.56 0.50
CA GLU A 116 -13.24 8.62 0.84
C GLU A 116 -12.42 7.61 0.03
N PHE A 117 -12.98 6.41 -0.24
CA PHE A 117 -12.36 5.48 -1.17
C PHE A 117 -12.28 6.07 -2.57
N ALA A 118 -13.34 6.72 -3.06
CA ALA A 118 -13.34 7.34 -4.38
C ALA A 118 -12.31 8.47 -4.47
N GLU A 119 -12.20 9.30 -3.44
CA GLU A 119 -11.16 10.34 -3.34
C GLU A 119 -9.76 9.73 -3.39
N ALA A 120 -9.48 8.74 -2.54
CA ALA A 120 -8.17 8.08 -2.47
C ALA A 120 -7.78 7.40 -3.80
N LEU A 121 -8.72 6.67 -4.42
CA LEU A 121 -8.49 5.97 -5.68
C LEU A 121 -8.33 6.93 -6.87
N SER A 122 -8.93 8.11 -6.81
CA SER A 122 -8.82 9.13 -7.86
C SER A 122 -7.42 9.74 -7.98
N HIS A 123 -6.49 9.41 -7.06
CA HIS A 123 -5.07 9.72 -7.24
C HIS A 123 -4.39 8.84 -8.31
N ALA A 124 -4.93 7.66 -8.62
CA ALA A 124 -4.44 6.80 -9.71
C ALA A 124 -4.80 7.39 -11.08
N ASP A 125 -4.31 6.79 -12.18
CA ASP A 125 -4.64 7.26 -13.53
C ASP A 125 -5.84 6.49 -14.13
N ARG A 126 -6.07 5.26 -13.64
CA ARG A 126 -7.22 4.42 -13.96
C ARG A 126 -7.55 3.52 -12.78
N VAL A 127 -8.82 3.16 -12.63
CA VAL A 127 -9.28 2.22 -11.58
C VAL A 127 -10.04 1.05 -12.20
N VAL A 128 -9.77 -0.16 -11.71
CA VAL A 128 -10.62 -1.33 -11.94
C VAL A 128 -11.17 -1.76 -10.60
N LEU A 129 -12.48 -1.65 -10.45
CA LEU A 129 -13.18 -2.14 -9.27
C LEU A 129 -13.52 -3.62 -9.45
N LEU A 130 -13.49 -4.35 -8.35
CA LEU A 130 -14.09 -5.68 -8.24
C LEU A 130 -15.35 -5.60 -7.38
N PRO A 131 -16.27 -6.59 -7.49
CA PRO A 131 -17.34 -6.75 -6.52
C PRO A 131 -16.82 -6.84 -5.09
N ILE A 132 -17.61 -6.30 -4.15
CA ILE A 132 -17.28 -6.27 -2.72
C ILE A 132 -16.99 -7.69 -2.25
N TYR A 133 -15.84 -7.88 -1.59
CA TYR A 133 -15.56 -9.11 -0.87
C TYR A 133 -16.28 -9.05 0.49
N PRO A 134 -17.30 -9.90 0.71
CA PRO A 134 -18.17 -9.80 1.88
C PRO A 134 -17.47 -10.19 3.18
N ALA A 135 -16.42 -11.02 3.08
CA ALA A 135 -15.86 -11.81 4.18
C ALA A 135 -16.95 -12.57 4.95
N ARG A 136 -17.51 -11.96 6.00
CA ARG A 136 -18.52 -12.55 6.90
C ARG A 136 -19.87 -11.83 6.89
N GLU A 137 -20.02 -10.79 6.06
CA GLU A 137 -21.23 -9.97 6.03
C GLU A 137 -22.19 -10.43 4.94
N GLU A 138 -23.48 -10.41 5.26
CA GLU A 138 -24.54 -10.50 4.26
C GLU A 138 -24.57 -9.22 3.41
N PRO A 139 -24.93 -9.31 2.11
CA PRO A 139 -25.15 -8.15 1.27
C PRO A 139 -26.09 -7.13 1.90
N ILE A 140 -25.67 -5.87 1.92
CA ILE A 140 -26.50 -4.75 2.35
C ILE A 140 -27.17 -4.15 1.11
N PRO A 141 -28.52 -4.10 1.02
CA PRO A 141 -29.20 -3.56 -0.15
C PRO A 141 -28.72 -2.14 -0.52
N GLY A 142 -28.35 -1.96 -1.79
CA GLY A 142 -27.85 -0.69 -2.32
C GLY A 142 -26.38 -0.39 -2.02
N VAL A 143 -25.65 -1.29 -1.34
CA VAL A 143 -24.21 -1.14 -1.09
C VAL A 143 -23.42 -2.00 -2.07
N GLU A 144 -22.80 -1.33 -3.04
CA GLU A 144 -22.10 -1.96 -4.18
C GLU A 144 -20.82 -1.19 -4.50
N SER A 145 -19.85 -1.83 -5.15
CA SER A 145 -18.57 -1.21 -5.53
C SER A 145 -18.78 0.01 -6.44
N GLU A 146 -19.84 0.00 -7.24
CA GLU A 146 -20.25 1.08 -8.13
C GLU A 146 -20.59 2.38 -7.38
N MET A 147 -20.90 2.32 -6.07
CA MET A 147 -21.01 3.54 -5.25
C MET A 147 -19.70 4.33 -5.24
N ILE A 148 -18.57 3.64 -5.17
CA ILE A 148 -17.24 4.23 -5.27
C ILE A 148 -17.01 4.70 -6.70
N GLY A 149 -17.28 3.82 -7.67
CA GLY A 149 -17.08 4.08 -9.10
C GLY A 149 -17.75 5.36 -9.58
N ARG A 150 -19.02 5.58 -9.22
CA ARG A 150 -19.80 6.77 -9.58
C ARG A 150 -19.21 8.09 -9.10
N LEU A 151 -18.28 8.07 -8.13
CA LEU A 151 -17.61 9.25 -7.60
C LEU A 151 -16.15 9.39 -8.03
N LEU A 152 -15.60 8.42 -8.76
CA LEU A 152 -14.22 8.51 -9.25
C LEU A 152 -14.08 9.63 -10.29
N THR A 153 -13.00 10.41 -10.18
CA THR A 153 -12.69 11.49 -11.14
C THR A 153 -11.75 11.04 -12.25
N VAL A 154 -11.51 9.74 -12.36
CA VAL A 154 -10.61 9.10 -13.33
C VAL A 154 -11.35 7.97 -14.05
N PRO A 155 -10.90 7.54 -15.24
CA PRO A 155 -11.53 6.43 -15.94
C PRO A 155 -11.58 5.18 -15.07
N TRP A 156 -12.75 4.57 -14.99
CA TRP A 156 -12.95 3.35 -14.20
C TRP A 156 -13.82 2.33 -14.91
N THR A 157 -13.64 1.07 -14.52
CA THR A 157 -14.51 -0.05 -14.92
C THR A 157 -14.70 -0.99 -13.74
N ILE A 158 -15.73 -1.82 -13.77
CA ILE A 158 -15.87 -2.96 -12.86
C ILE A 158 -15.60 -4.27 -13.60
N CYS A 159 -15.06 -5.27 -12.92
CA CYS A 159 -14.71 -6.58 -13.48
C CYS A 159 -14.85 -7.66 -12.42
N ASP A 160 -15.37 -8.83 -12.79
CA ASP A 160 -15.35 -9.98 -11.91
C ASP A 160 -13.92 -10.53 -11.76
N ARG A 161 -13.66 -11.20 -10.63
CA ARG A 161 -12.34 -11.78 -10.35
C ARG A 161 -11.89 -12.78 -11.42
N ALA A 162 -12.84 -13.54 -11.98
CA ALA A 162 -12.55 -14.55 -13.01
C ALA A 162 -12.01 -13.93 -14.31
N GLU A 163 -12.42 -12.70 -14.62
CA GLU A 163 -12.09 -12.01 -15.87
C GLU A 163 -10.94 -11.00 -15.70
N LEU A 164 -10.52 -10.75 -14.45
CA LEU A 164 -9.58 -9.68 -14.12
C LEU A 164 -8.25 -9.82 -14.88
N ALA A 165 -7.70 -11.03 -14.94
CA ALA A 165 -6.41 -11.27 -15.60
C ALA A 165 -6.48 -10.94 -17.10
N GLU A 166 -7.54 -11.40 -17.78
CA GLU A 166 -7.77 -11.12 -19.20
C GLU A 166 -7.98 -9.62 -19.44
N LYS A 167 -8.79 -8.98 -18.59
CA LYS A 167 -9.06 -7.55 -18.69
C LYS A 167 -7.80 -6.71 -18.51
N VAL A 168 -6.95 -7.06 -17.55
CA VAL A 168 -5.67 -6.37 -17.31
C VAL A 168 -4.69 -6.62 -18.46
N ALA A 169 -4.64 -7.84 -18.99
CA ALA A 169 -3.78 -8.17 -20.14
C ALA A 169 -4.19 -7.44 -21.43
N ALA A 170 -5.47 -7.07 -21.55
CA ALA A 170 -6.00 -6.28 -22.66
C ALA A 170 -5.82 -4.76 -22.50
N MET A 171 -5.24 -4.29 -21.38
CA MET A 171 -4.94 -2.87 -21.19
C MET A 171 -3.58 -2.50 -21.78
N ASP A 172 -3.51 -1.31 -22.41
CA ASP A 172 -2.29 -0.72 -22.96
C ASP A 172 -1.27 -0.27 -21.89
#